data_AF-A0A3N9UN12-F1
#
_entry.id   AF-A0A3N9UN12-F1
#
_cell.length_a   1.000
_cell.length_b   1.000
_cell.length_c   1.000
_cell.angle_alpha   90.00
_cell.angle_beta   90.00
_cell.angle_gamma   90.00
#
_symmetry.space_group_name_H-M   'P 1'
#
loop_
_entity.id
_entity.type
_entity.pdbx_description
1 polymer ?
#
loop_
_entity_poly.entity_id
_entity_poly.type
_entity_poly.pdbx_seq_one_letter_code
_entity_poly.pdbx_strand_id
1 'polypeptide(L)'
;MIRKQTLQSLEFDKILQVIGGYANSDATHRAVMAVCPIHDLNEIQTRFGQVEEIRQLARAGAPLRLSPFEEITPLLEALRPEGAVIDPRDLVSIMPALRVMAAIASQ
;
A
#
# COMPACT_ATOMS: atom_id res chain seq x y z
N MET A 1 -11.32 -21.11 -6.57
CA MET A 1 -11.13 -19.78 -7.18
C MET A 1 -12.48 -19.29 -7.72
N ILE A 2 -12.98 -18.15 -7.23
CA ILE A 2 -14.23 -17.55 -7.71
C ILE A 2 -14.00 -17.03 -9.14
N ARG A 3 -14.96 -17.26 -10.05
CA ARG A 3 -14.85 -16.81 -11.45
C ARG A 3 -14.86 -15.28 -11.52
N LYS A 4 -14.04 -14.71 -12.40
CA LYS A 4 -13.95 -13.24 -12.60
C LYS A 4 -15.31 -12.62 -12.94
N GLN A 5 -16.13 -13.29 -13.76
CA GLN A 5 -17.48 -12.84 -14.10
C GLN A 5 -18.41 -12.76 -12.89
N THR A 6 -18.27 -13.69 -11.92
CA THR A 6 -19.02 -13.64 -10.67
C THR A 6 -18.63 -12.41 -9.86
N LEU A 7 -17.33 -12.09 -9.76
CA LEU A 7 -16.87 -10.89 -9.05
C LEU A 7 -17.35 -9.60 -9.71
N GLN A 8 -17.36 -9.55 -11.04
CA GLN A 8 -17.91 -8.41 -11.80
C GLN A 8 -19.42 -8.27 -11.59
N SER A 9 -20.17 -9.37 -11.60
CA SER A 9 -21.62 -9.34 -11.34
C SER A 9 -21.96 -8.92 -9.91
N LEU A 10 -21.05 -9.15 -8.95
CA LEU A 10 -21.16 -8.68 -7.57
C LEU A 10 -20.63 -7.25 -7.39
N GLU A 11 -20.19 -6.60 -8.47
CA GLU A 11 -19.58 -5.27 -8.47
C GLU A 11 -18.40 -5.14 -7.50
N PHE A 12 -17.66 -6.24 -7.31
CA PHE A 12 -16.54 -6.31 -6.38
C PHE A 12 -15.45 -5.28 -6.71
N ASP A 13 -15.23 -5.01 -7.99
CA ASP A 13 -14.34 -3.98 -8.49
C ASP A 13 -14.73 -2.58 -8.03
N LYS A 14 -16.02 -2.26 -7.92
CA LYS A 14 -16.48 -0.96 -7.39
C LYS A 14 -16.17 -0.81 -5.91
N ILE A 15 -16.27 -1.90 -5.14
CA ILE A 15 -15.86 -1.90 -3.73
C ILE A 15 -14.36 -1.59 -3.63
N LEU A 16 -13.54 -2.26 -4.46
CA LEU A 16 -12.11 -1.99 -4.51
C LEU A 16 -11.79 -0.55 -4.94
N GLN A 17 -12.53 0.03 -5.88
CA GLN A 17 -12.39 1.44 -6.27
C GLN A 17 -12.65 2.39 -5.10
N VAL A 18 -13.72 2.15 -4.33
CA VAL A 18 -14.03 2.97 -3.14
C VAL A 18 -12.91 2.86 -2.11
N ILE A 19 -12.42 1.66 -1.82
CA ILE A 19 -11.29 1.45 -0.90
C ILE A 19 -10.01 2.09 -1.45
N GLY A 20 -9.76 1.94 -2.75
CA GLY A 20 -8.60 2.50 -3.45
C GLY A 20 -8.55 4.03 -3.37
N GLY A 21 -9.70 4.70 -3.28
CA GLY A 21 -9.78 6.14 -3.05
C GLY A 21 -9.16 6.63 -1.72
N TYR A 22 -8.91 5.72 -0.77
CA TYR A 22 -8.21 6.02 0.48
C TYR A 22 -6.70 5.68 0.45
N ALA A 23 -6.18 5.23 -0.69
CA ALA A 23 -4.76 4.92 -0.84
C ALA A 23 -3.90 6.20 -0.82
N ASN A 24 -2.76 6.14 -0.11
CA ASN A 24 -1.78 7.23 -0.04
C ASN A 24 -0.69 7.14 -1.15
N SER A 25 -0.72 6.12 -1.99
CA SER A 25 0.22 5.98 -3.10
C SER A 25 -0.39 5.15 -4.22
N ASP A 26 0.11 5.31 -5.44
CA ASP A 26 -0.30 4.49 -6.58
C ASP A 26 0.03 3.01 -6.37
N ALA A 27 1.12 2.71 -5.67
CA ALA A 27 1.48 1.35 -5.30
C ALA A 27 0.40 0.71 -4.42
N THR A 28 -0.09 1.44 -3.41
CA THR A 28 -1.19 0.98 -2.56
C THR A 28 -2.49 0.86 -3.35
N HIS A 29 -2.81 1.82 -4.22
CA HIS A 29 -4.01 1.75 -5.07
C HIS A 29 -3.99 0.50 -5.95
N ARG A 30 -2.87 0.22 -6.64
CA ARG A 30 -2.69 -1.01 -7.43
C ARG A 30 -2.83 -2.27 -6.58
N ALA A 31 -2.26 -2.28 -5.37
CA ALA A 31 -2.37 -3.41 -4.46
C ALA A 31 -3.82 -3.67 -4.02
N VAL A 32 -4.60 -2.62 -3.73
CA VAL A 32 -6.04 -2.72 -3.42
C VAL A 32 -6.81 -3.27 -4.61
N MET A 33 -6.58 -2.74 -5.82
CA MET A 33 -7.26 -3.21 -7.04
C MET A 33 -6.93 -4.66 -7.40
N ALA A 34 -5.80 -5.18 -6.92
CA ALA A 34 -5.39 -6.58 -7.12
C ALA A 34 -5.95 -7.55 -6.05
N VAL A 35 -6.63 -7.05 -5.01
CA VAL A 35 -7.23 -7.90 -3.98
C VAL A 35 -8.26 -8.83 -4.62
N CYS A 36 -8.22 -10.11 -4.26
CA CYS A 36 -9.19 -11.11 -4.66
C CYS A 36 -9.51 -12.05 -3.49
N PRO A 37 -10.63 -12.79 -3.54
CA PRO A 37 -10.97 -13.76 -2.49
C PRO A 37 -9.90 -14.83 -2.33
N ILE A 38 -9.48 -15.03 -1.08
CA ILE A 38 -8.42 -15.97 -0.69
C ILE A 38 -9.07 -17.23 -0.10
N HIS A 39 -8.44 -18.38 -0.28
CA HIS A 39 -8.91 -19.67 0.27
C HIS A 39 -7.96 -20.26 1.31
N ASP A 40 -6.75 -19.74 1.43
CA ASP A 40 -5.81 -20.13 2.48
C ASP A 40 -6.21 -19.47 3.81
N LEU A 41 -6.53 -20.29 4.80
CA LEU A 41 -6.91 -19.85 6.13
C LEU A 41 -5.80 -19.06 6.81
N ASN A 42 -4.53 -19.47 6.65
CA ASN A 42 -3.41 -18.79 7.30
C ASN A 42 -3.25 -17.38 6.73
N GLU A 43 -3.32 -17.24 5.41
CA GLU A 43 -3.25 -15.94 4.75
C GLU A 43 -4.42 -15.02 5.16
N ILE A 44 -5.64 -15.57 5.25
CA ILE A 44 -6.80 -14.84 5.75
C ILE A 44 -6.54 -14.34 7.17
N GLN A 45 -6.11 -15.22 8.09
CA GLN A 45 -5.84 -14.87 9.48
C GLN A 45 -4.76 -13.80 9.60
N THR A 46 -3.67 -13.91 8.85
CA THR A 46 -2.61 -12.91 8.83
C THR A 46 -3.13 -11.55 8.38
N ARG A 47 -3.85 -11.47 7.26
CA ARG A 47 -4.38 -10.20 6.74
C ARG A 47 -5.40 -9.56 7.70
N PHE A 48 -6.28 -10.35 8.31
CA PHE A 48 -7.23 -9.85 9.30
C PHE A 48 -6.52 -9.37 10.58
N GLY A 49 -5.48 -10.09 11.03
CA GLY A 49 -4.65 -9.68 12.16
C GLY A 49 -3.98 -8.33 11.93
N GLN A 50 -3.35 -8.14 10.77
CA GLN A 50 -2.73 -6.87 10.38
C GLN A 50 -3.73 -5.70 10.40
N VAL A 51 -4.95 -5.91 9.87
CA VAL A 51 -6.00 -4.88 9.89
C VAL A 51 -6.42 -4.55 11.33
N GLU A 52 -6.60 -5.57 12.18
CA GLU A 52 -7.02 -5.35 13.56
C GLU A 52 -5.93 -4.66 14.38
N GLU A 53 -4.65 -4.98 14.18
CA GLU A 53 -3.52 -4.28 14.81
C GLU A 53 -3.52 -2.79 14.47
N ILE A 54 -3.67 -2.42 13.19
CA ILE A 54 -3.74 -1.01 12.78
C ILE A 54 -4.96 -0.31 13.41
N ARG A 55 -6.10 -1.00 13.50
CA ARG A 55 -7.30 -0.45 14.16
C ARG A 55 -7.10 -0.27 15.67
N GLN A 56 -6.38 -1.18 16.31
CA GLN A 56 -6.04 -1.07 17.73
C GLN A 56 -5.13 0.12 17.99
N LEU A 57 -4.08 0.32 17.19
CA LEU A 57 -3.21 1.49 17.27
C LEU A 57 -4.02 2.81 17.17
N ALA A 58 -4.94 2.88 16.22
CA ALA A 58 -5.82 4.03 16.06
C ALA A 58 -6.72 4.25 17.30
N ARG A 59 -7.33 3.20 17.85
CA ARG A 59 -8.15 3.26 19.08
C ARG A 59 -7.34 3.66 20.31
N ALA A 60 -6.07 3.26 20.39
CA ALA A 60 -5.15 3.60 21.46
C ALA A 60 -4.64 5.06 21.38
N GLY A 61 -5.06 5.84 20.37
CA GLY A 61 -4.65 7.23 20.20
C GLY A 61 -3.33 7.41 19.44
N ALA A 62 -2.76 6.34 18.89
CA ALA A 62 -1.52 6.34 18.11
C ALA A 62 -1.77 5.86 16.67
N PRO A 63 -2.64 6.51 15.88
CA PRO A 63 -2.88 6.08 14.50
C PRO A 63 -1.63 6.26 13.64
N LEU A 64 -1.38 5.30 12.74
CA LEU A 64 -0.37 5.44 11.69
C LEU A 64 -0.78 6.57 10.74
N ARG A 65 -0.02 7.67 10.76
CA ARG A 65 -0.24 8.81 9.85
C ARG A 65 0.65 8.65 8.63
N LEU A 66 0.11 7.97 7.62
CA LEU A 66 0.76 7.82 6.32
C LEU A 66 0.37 9.02 5.45
N SER A 67 1.34 9.87 5.13
CA SER A 67 1.15 10.95 4.16
C SER A 67 1.16 10.40 2.74
N PRO A 68 0.47 11.04 1.79
CA PRO A 68 0.59 10.70 0.39
C PRO A 68 2.03 10.80 -0.11
N PHE A 69 2.43 9.88 -0.97
CA PHE A 69 3.71 9.93 -1.67
C PHE A 69 3.58 9.35 -3.08
N GLU A 70 4.43 9.85 -3.97
CA GLU A 70 4.46 9.45 -5.38
C GLU A 70 4.96 8.02 -5.55
N GLU A 71 4.74 7.46 -6.74
CA GLU A 71 5.25 6.15 -7.07
C GLU A 71 6.77 6.22 -7.29
N ILE A 72 7.52 5.48 -6.45
CA ILE A 72 8.99 5.56 -6.40
C ILE A 72 9.68 4.37 -7.09
N THR A 73 8.93 3.39 -7.62
CA THR A 73 9.50 2.16 -8.20
C THR A 73 10.47 2.45 -9.36
N PRO A 74 10.14 3.30 -10.36
CA PRO A 74 11.04 3.63 -11.47
C PRO A 74 12.35 4.25 -10.99
N LEU A 75 12.28 5.08 -9.96
CA LEU A 75 13.46 5.70 -9.37
C LEU A 75 14.35 4.65 -8.67
N LEU A 76 13.74 3.75 -7.88
CA LEU A 76 14.47 2.66 -7.24
C LEU A 76 15.11 1.71 -8.28
N GLU A 77 14.42 1.45 -9.39
CA GLU A 77 14.96 0.65 -10.49
C GLU A 77 16.16 1.32 -11.17
N ALA A 78 16.09 2.64 -11.40
CA ALA A 78 17.19 3.41 -11.97
C ALA A 78 18.43 3.45 -11.04
N LEU A 79 18.22 3.36 -9.72
CA LEU A 79 19.29 3.36 -8.70
C LEU A 79 19.83 1.97 -8.37
N ARG A 80 19.26 0.91 -8.96
CA ARG A 80 19.68 -0.48 -8.71
C ARG A 80 21.13 -0.80 -9.12
N PRO A 81 21.68 -0.28 -10.24
CA PRO A 81 23.07 -0.53 -10.61
C PRO A 81 24.05 0.05 -9.60
N GLU A 82 25.15 -0.66 -9.35
CA GLU A 82 26.22 -0.15 -8.49
C GLU A 82 26.83 1.13 -9.09
N GLY A 83 27.02 2.15 -8.25
CA GLY A 83 27.52 3.47 -8.68
C GLY A 83 26.48 4.38 -9.35
N ALA A 84 25.19 4.00 -9.37
CA ALA A 84 24.13 4.87 -9.85
C ALA A 84 24.07 6.18 -9.05
N VAL A 85 23.90 7.30 -9.76
CA VAL A 85 23.80 8.65 -9.18
C VAL A 85 22.37 9.13 -9.33
N ILE A 86 21.82 9.69 -8.25
CA ILE A 86 20.49 10.29 -8.22
C ILE A 86 20.56 11.79 -8.56
N ASP A 87 19.68 12.27 -9.45
CA ASP A 87 19.54 13.72 -9.67
C ASP A 87 18.96 14.36 -8.39
N PRO A 88 19.42 15.55 -7.98
CA PRO A 88 18.87 16.23 -6.80
C PRO A 88 17.34 16.38 -6.81
N ARG A 89 16.71 16.53 -7.97
CA ARG A 89 15.25 16.61 -8.09
C ARG A 89 14.58 15.28 -7.78
N ASP A 90 15.16 14.18 -8.26
CA ASP A 90 14.69 12.83 -7.97
C ASP A 90 14.90 12.48 -6.49
N LEU A 91 15.96 13.01 -5.88
CA LEU A 91 16.14 12.90 -4.43
C LEU A 91 15.03 13.61 -3.66
N VAL A 92 14.62 14.80 -4.11
CA VAL A 92 13.51 15.53 -3.47
C VAL A 92 12.19 14.76 -3.63
N SER A 93 11.95 14.10 -4.77
CA SER A 93 10.70 13.36 -5.02
C SER A 93 10.56 12.10 -4.15
N ILE A 94 11.67 11.45 -3.75
CA ILE A 94 11.64 10.29 -2.84
C ILE A 94 11.50 10.67 -1.35
N MET A 95 11.81 11.93 -0.98
CA MET A 95 11.76 12.37 0.43
C MET A 95 10.43 12.13 1.14
N PRO A 96 9.24 12.35 0.53
CA PRO A 96 7.96 12.04 1.17
C PRO A 96 7.85 10.56 1.57
N ALA A 97 8.27 9.64 0.69
CA ALA A 97 8.26 8.20 0.97
C ALA A 97 9.22 7.86 2.11
N LEU A 98 10.45 8.41 2.11
CA LEU A 98 11.41 8.22 3.19
C LEU A 98 10.88 8.73 4.55
N ARG A 99 10.18 9.86 4.57
CA ARG A 99 9.57 10.42 5.78
C ARG A 99 8.45 9.52 6.32
N VAL A 100 7.63 8.95 5.43
CA VAL A 100 6.60 7.97 5.83
C VAL A 100 7.26 6.74 6.45
N MET A 101 8.31 6.19 5.83
CA MET A 101 9.04 5.05 6.37
C MET A 101 9.67 5.36 7.73
N ALA A 102 10.28 6.54 7.89
CA ALA A 102 10.83 6.97 9.18
C ALA A 102 9.75 7.09 10.27
N ALA A 103 8.57 7.63 9.93
CA ALA A 103 7.45 7.75 10.85
C ALA A 103 6.86 6.40 11.28
N ILE A 104 6.93 5.39 10.40
CA ILE A 104 6.56 4.00 10.73
C ILE A 104 7.64 3.37 11.63
N ALA A 105 8.92 3.54 11.31
CA ALA A 105 10.04 2.97 12.06
C ALA A 105 10.16 3.52 13.50
N SER A 106 9.58 4.68 13.78
CA SER A 106 9.55 5.29 15.11
C SER A 106 8.36 4.86 15.99
N GLN A 107 7.48 3.99 15.49
CA GLN A 107 6.38 3.39 16.27
C GLN A 107 6.89 2.20 17.07
#